data_AF-A0A8J7NER7-F1
#
_entry.id   AF-A0A8J7NER7-F1
#
_cell.length_a   1.000
_cell.length_b   1.000
_cell.length_c   1.000
_cell.angle_alpha   90.00
_cell.angle_beta   90.00
_cell.angle_gamma   90.00
#
_symmetry.space_group_name_H-M   'P 1'
#
loop_
_entity.id
_entity.type
_entity.pdbx_description
1 polymer ?
#
loop_
_entity_poly.entity_id
_entity_poly.type
_entity_poly.pdbx_seq_one_letter_code
_entity_poly.pdbx_strand_id
1 'polypeptide(L)' 'MKCRICKEDIRESPDLINLCRYKGGPTHLGCCTNSCSWDQAPCRHSSGVFQKV' A
#
# COMPACT_ATOMS: atom_id res chain seq x y z
N MET A 1 9.65 4.24 7.09
CA MET A 1 8.92 2.94 7.15
C MET A 1 8.77 2.50 5.70
N LYS A 2 9.17 1.29 5.30
CA LYS A 2 9.31 0.94 3.87
C LYS A 2 8.09 0.23 3.28
N CYS A 3 7.78 0.52 2.01
CA CYS A 3 6.72 -0.13 1.26
C CYS A 3 7.08 -1.60 1.06
N ARG A 4 6.17 -2.52 1.39
CA ARG A 4 6.45 -3.96 1.27
C ARG A 4 6.65 -4.44 -0.18
N ILE A 5 6.18 -3.66 -1.16
CA ILE A 5 6.25 -3.97 -2.59
C ILE A 5 7.51 -3.36 -3.22
N CYS A 6 7.59 -2.03 -3.34
CA CYS A 6 8.71 -1.36 -4.00
C CYS A 6 9.94 -1.07 -3.11
N LYS A 7 9.87 -1.34 -1.81
CA LYS A 7 10.96 -1.13 -0.81
C LYS A 7 11.39 0.32 -0.56
N GLU A 8 10.86 1.29 -1.29
CA GLU A 8 10.98 2.73 -1.05
C GLU A 8 10.36 3.15 0.30
N ASP A 9 10.76 4.30 0.85
CA ASP A 9 10.15 4.81 2.07
C ASP A 9 8.74 5.37 1.81
N ILE A 10 7.81 4.96 2.67
CA ILE A 10 6.40 5.31 2.55
C ILE A 10 6.16 6.77 2.92
N ARG A 11 7.04 7.38 3.73
CA ARG A 11 6.91 8.78 4.14
C ARG A 11 7.27 9.75 3.03
N GLU A 12 8.16 9.37 2.12
CA GLU A 12 8.65 10.24 1.05
C GLU A 12 7.73 10.27 -0.17
N SER A 13 6.93 9.21 -0.36
CA SER A 13 5.94 9.16 -1.43
C SER A 13 4.79 10.15 -1.18
N PRO A 14 4.12 10.70 -2.20
CA PRO A 14 2.85 11.40 -2.04
C PRO A 14 1.64 10.45 -1.88
N ASP A 15 1.81 9.14 -2.13
CA ASP A 15 0.70 8.18 -2.13
C ASP A 15 0.09 7.95 -0.74
N LEU A 16 -1.21 7.63 -0.71
CA LEU A 16 -1.85 7.10 0.49
C LEU A 16 -1.21 5.79 0.96
N ILE A 17 -1.31 5.51 2.25
CA ILE A 17 -0.78 4.28 2.85
C ILE A 17 -1.88 3.23 2.88
N ASN A 18 -1.64 2.09 2.28
CA ASN A 18 -2.50 0.92 2.36
C ASN A 18 -1.87 -0.16 3.26
N LEU A 19 -2.58 -0.60 4.30
CA LEU A 19 -2.11 -1.69 5.17
C LEU A 19 -2.51 -3.05 4.58
N CYS A 20 -1.62 -3.67 3.80
CA CYS A 20 -1.87 -4.95 3.16
C CYS A 20 -1.55 -6.12 4.10
N ARG A 21 -2.57 -6.89 4.51
CA ARG A 21 -2.37 -8.09 5.35
C ARG A 21 -1.57 -9.16 4.62
N TYR A 22 -1.81 -9.35 3.33
CA TYR A 22 -1.11 -10.36 2.53
C TYR A 22 0.40 -10.08 2.41
N LYS A 23 0.79 -8.80 2.27
CA LYS A 23 2.21 -8.39 2.25
C LYS A 23 2.80 -8.19 3.65
N GLY A 24 2.02 -8.37 4.71
CA GLY A 24 2.47 -8.24 6.09
C GLY A 24 2.94 -6.82 6.44
N GLY A 25 2.20 -5.79 5.99
CA GLY A 25 2.49 -4.43 6.39
C GLY A 25 2.06 -3.34 5.41
N PRO A 26 2.63 -2.14 5.57
CA PRO A 26 2.25 -0.99 4.78
C PRO A 26 2.78 -1.06 3.34
N THR A 27 1.99 -0.51 2.44
CA THR A 27 2.25 -0.42 1.00
C THR A 27 1.77 0.95 0.53
N HIS A 28 2.38 1.52 -0.50
CA HIS A 28 1.74 2.62 -1.21
C HIS A 28 0.43 2.12 -1.80
N LEU A 29 -0.60 2.97 -1.79
CA LEU A 29 -1.88 2.62 -2.38
C LEU A 29 -1.70 2.22 -3.84
N GLY A 30 -0.97 3.01 -4.64
CA GLY A 30 -0.67 2.70 -6.04
C GLY A 30 0.11 1.39 -6.22
N CYS A 31 1.09 1.11 -5.35
CA CYS A 31 1.79 -0.18 -5.40
C CYS A 31 0.84 -1.34 -5.11
N CYS A 32 -0.08 -1.17 -4.17
CA CYS A 32 -1.01 -2.22 -3.81
C CYS A 32 -2.05 -2.48 -4.90
N THR A 33 -2.66 -1.43 -5.46
CA THR A 33 -3.64 -1.53 -6.55
C THR A 33 -3.02 -2.17 -7.79
N ASN A 34 -1.77 -1.84 -8.13
CA ASN A 34 -1.09 -2.37 -9.32
C ASN A 34 -0.51 -3.78 -9.15
N SER A 35 -0.09 -4.18 -7.95
CA SER A 35 0.61 -5.46 -7.73
C SER A 35 -0.19 -6.50 -6.96
N CYS A 36 -1.28 -6.13 -6.28
CA CYS A 36 -2.06 -7.03 -5.42
C CYS A 36 -3.55 -7.12 -5.80
N SER A 37 -4.03 -6.29 -6.74
CA SER A 37 -5.41 -6.31 -7.22
C SER A 37 -5.44 -6.32 -8.74
N TRP A 38 -6.40 -7.05 -9.31
CA TRP A 38 -6.59 -7.12 -10.77
C TRP A 38 -7.58 -6.07 -11.27
N ASP A 39 -8.39 -5.53 -10.36
CA ASP A 39 -9.43 -4.54 -10.56
C ASP A 39 -8.96 -3.09 -10.29
N GLN A 40 -7.67 -2.89 -10.06
CA GLN A 40 -7.06 -1.60 -9.68
C GLN A 40 -7.62 -0.95 -8.41
N ALA A 41 -8.45 -1.67 -7.64
CA ALA A 41 -8.90 -1.24 -6.32
C ALA A 41 -7.86 -1.60 -5.23
N PRO A 42 -7.93 -1.00 -4.03
CA PRO A 42 -7.14 -1.47 -2.89
C PRO A 42 -7.39 -2.97 -2.70
N CYS A 43 -6.33 -3.75 -2.45
CA CYS A 43 -6.48 -5.19 -2.39
C CYS A 43 -7.50 -5.58 -1.30
N ARG A 44 -8.25 -6.66 -1.53
CA ARG A 44 -9.25 -7.16 -0.56
C ARG A 44 -8.64 -7.57 0.79
N HIS A 45 -7.32 -7.76 0.83
CA HIS A 45 -6.55 -8.03 2.04
C HIS A 45 -6.12 -6.74 2.76
N SER A 46 -6.57 -5.57 2.32
CA SER A 46 -6.31 -4.30 2.97
C SER A 46 -7.05 -4.23 4.30
N SER A 47 -6.33 -3.84 5.37
CA SER A 47 -6.92 -3.45 6.65
C SER A 47 -7.40 -2.00 6.67
N GLY A 48 -7.22 -1.25 5.57
CA GLY A 48 -7.57 0.16 5.45
C GLY A 48 -6.56 0.97 4.64
N VAL A 49 -7.05 2.12 4.15
CA VAL A 49 -6.26 3.15 3.48
C VAL A 49 -6.20 4.37 4.40
N PHE A 50 -5.00 4.92 4.59
CA PHE A 50 -4.70 5.97 5.55
C PHE A 50 -4.00 7.14 4.87
N GLN A 51 -4.35 8.36 5.27
CA GLN A 51 -3.58 9.56 4.95
C GLN A 51 -2.37 9.67 5.89
N LYS A 52 -1.29 10.28 5.39
CA LYS A 52 -0.16 10.66 6.21
C LYS A 52 -0.55 11.92 6.98
N VAL A 53 -0.39 11.88 8.30
CA VAL A 53 -0.47 13.05 9.19
C VAL A 53 0.89 13.71 9.31
#